data_AF-A0A382VF69-F1
#
_entry.id   AF-A0A382VF69-F1
#
_cell.length_a   1.000
_cell.length_b   1.000
_cell.length_c   1.000
_cell.angle_alpha   90.00
_cell.angle_beta   90.00
_cell.angle_gamma   90.00
#
_symmetry.space_group_name_H-M   'P 1'
#
loop_
_entity.id
_entity.type
_entity.pdbx_description
1 polymer ?
#
loop_
_entity_poly.entity_id
_entity_poly.type
_entity_poly.pdbx_seq_one_letter_code
_entity_poly.pdbx_strand_id
1 'polypeptide(L)'
;MRLHLCDAIQFISRAHSDQFDIIFADPPYTMTDFQHLKENVQNCLKPNGIFCMEMKKQDIDNSSARIKYFGSTQVVFWKAAS
;
A
#
# COMPACT_ATOMS: atom_id res chain seq x y z
N MET A 1 -6.29 1.60 19.94
CA MET A 1 -6.66 1.07 18.61
C MET A 1 -7.94 1.76 18.18
N ARG A 2 -7.94 2.44 17.02
CA ARG A 2 -9.16 3.04 16.42
C ARG A 2 -9.60 2.15 15.27
N LEU A 3 -10.91 1.92 15.16
CA LEU A 3 -11.53 1.18 14.05
C LEU A 3 -12.43 2.15 13.31
N HIS A 4 -12.31 2.19 11.98
CA HIS A 4 -13.14 3.02 11.12
C HIS A 4 -13.97 2.12 10.19
N LEU A 5 -15.29 2.26 10.22
CA LEU A 5 -16.19 1.61 9.27
C LEU A 5 -16.40 2.54 8.07
N CYS A 6 -15.45 2.54 7.15
CA CYS A 6 -15.49 3.36 5.95
C CYS A 6 -14.67 2.74 4.82
N ASP A 7 -14.82 3.30 3.61
CA ASP A 7 -13.95 2.96 2.49
C ASP A 7 -12.50 3.39 2.76
N ALA A 8 -11.54 2.51 2.43
CA ALA A 8 -10.13 2.74 2.74
C ALA A 8 -9.54 3.89 1.91
N ILE A 9 -9.93 4.05 0.64
CA ILE A 9 -9.47 5.14 -0.22
C ILE A 9 -10.01 6.48 0.30
N GLN A 10 -11.29 6.52 0.68
CA GLN A 10 -11.90 7.68 1.31
C GLN A 10 -11.25 8.04 2.65
N PHE A 11 -10.82 7.04 3.43
CA PHE A 11 -10.09 7.29 4.66
C PHE A 11 -8.71 7.91 4.38
N ILE A 12 -7.93 7.29 3.50
CA ILE A 12 -6.57 7.73 3.16
C ILE A 12 -6.57 9.16 2.59
N SER A 13 -7.53 9.49 1.72
CA SER A 13 -7.68 10.85 1.16
C SER A 13 -8.07 11.92 2.18
N ARG A 14 -8.43 11.55 3.41
CA ARG A 14 -8.72 12.48 4.52
C ARG A 14 -7.66 12.44 5.61
N ALA A 15 -6.83 11.41 5.64
CA ALA A 15 -5.86 11.11 6.70
C ALA A 15 -4.54 11.89 6.58
N HIS A 16 -4.51 13.04 5.88
CA HIS A 16 -3.28 13.79 5.58
C HIS A 16 -2.47 14.23 6.81
N SER A 17 -3.07 14.32 7.99
CA SER A 17 -2.39 14.67 9.24
C SER A 17 -1.72 13.49 9.93
N ASP A 18 -2.19 12.27 9.67
CA ASP A 18 -1.72 11.05 10.34
C ASP A 18 -0.69 10.37 9.43
N GLN A 19 0.57 10.35 9.89
CA GLN A 19 1.63 9.64 9.18
C GLN A 19 1.95 8.29 9.86
N PHE A 20 2.05 7.25 9.05
CA PHE A 20 2.30 5.88 9.49
C PHE A 20 3.71 5.42 9.12
N ASP A 21 4.33 4.62 10.01
CA ASP A 21 5.61 3.98 9.74
C ASP A 21 5.46 2.76 8.80
N ILE A 22 4.32 2.08 8.91
CA ILE A 22 3.99 0.91 8.11
C ILE A 22 2.51 0.88 7.77
N ILE A 23 2.19 0.53 6.52
CA ILE A 23 0.82 0.36 6.03
C ILE A 23 0.71 -1.02 5.38
N PHE A 24 -0.32 -1.77 5.77
CA PHE A 24 -0.66 -3.07 5.19
C PHE A 24 -1.94 -2.95 4.37
N ALA A 25 -1.96 -3.57 3.19
CA ALA A 25 -3.12 -3.63 2.34
C ALA A 25 -3.30 -5.02 1.72
N ASP A 26 -4.50 -5.56 1.83
CA ASP A 26 -4.98 -6.73 1.08
C ASP A 26 -6.31 -6.34 0.42
N PRO A 27 -6.27 -5.48 -0.61
CA PRO A 27 -7.47 -5.01 -1.27
C PRO A 27 -8.06 -6.11 -2.17
N PRO A 28 -9.37 -6.08 -2.46
CA PRO A 28 -9.97 -7.01 -3.39
C PRO A 28 -9.28 -6.95 -4.76
N TYR A 29 -8.74 -8.10 -5.21
CA TYR A 29 -7.81 -8.25 -6.35
C TYR A 29 -8.27 -7.73 -7.72
N THR A 30 -9.55 -7.37 -7.88
CA THR A 30 -10.14 -6.99 -9.16
C THR A 30 -10.16 -5.48 -9.39
N MET A 31 -9.92 -4.66 -8.36
CA MET A 31 -10.28 -3.24 -8.39
C MET A 31 -9.11 -2.28 -8.17
N THR A 32 -7.94 -2.75 -7.75
CA THR A 32 -6.87 -1.85 -7.28
C THR A 32 -5.53 -2.16 -7.93
N ASP A 33 -5.07 -1.26 -8.78
CA ASP A 33 -3.69 -1.23 -9.26
C ASP A 33 -2.77 -0.83 -8.09
N PHE A 34 -1.65 -1.54 -7.94
CA PHE A 34 -0.62 -1.21 -6.97
C PHE A 34 -0.19 0.27 -7.07
N GLN A 35 -0.06 0.79 -8.29
CA GLN A 35 0.36 2.17 -8.52
C GLN A 35 -0.69 3.15 -8.00
N HIS A 36 -1.98 2.87 -8.23
CA HIS A 36 -3.08 3.71 -7.74
C HIS A 36 -3.12 3.77 -6.20
N LEU A 37 -2.98 2.63 -5.53
CA LEU A 37 -3.00 2.62 -4.06
C LEU A 37 -1.73 3.24 -3.46
N LYS A 38 -0.57 2.97 -4.05
CA LYS A 38 0.70 3.59 -3.68
C LYS A 38 0.63 5.12 -3.73
N GLU A 39 0.02 5.69 -4.77
CA GLU A 39 -0.13 7.14 -4.92
C GLU A 39 -1.02 7.78 -3.85
N ASN A 40 -2.00 7.04 -3.33
CA ASN A 40 -2.82 7.50 -2.21
C ASN A 40 -2.04 7.38 -0.88
N VAL A 41 -1.38 6.24 -0.69
CA VAL A 41 -0.64 5.90 0.54
C VAL A 41 0.58 6.79 0.76
N GLN A 42 1.26 7.26 -0.29
CA GLN A 42 2.44 8.11 -0.14
C GLN A 42 2.19 9.38 0.70
N ASN A 43 0.97 9.89 0.72
CA ASN A 43 0.60 11.12 1.44
C ASN A 43 0.43 10.92 2.95
N CYS A 44 0.22 9.69 3.40
CA CYS A 44 0.07 9.34 4.82
C CYS A 44 1.17 8.38 5.30
N LEU A 45 2.18 8.12 4.48
CA LEU A 45 3.35 7.33 4.85
C LEU A 45 4.49 8.27 5.26
N LYS A 46 5.15 7.97 6.38
CA LYS A 46 6.32 8.73 6.80
C LYS A 46 7.47 8.55 5.80
N PRO A 47 8.45 9.49 5.75
CA PRO A 47 9.71 9.25 5.07
C PRO A 47 10.33 7.92 5.54
N ASN A 48 10.85 7.13 4.61
CA ASN A 48 11.34 5.75 4.86
C ASN A 48 10.29 4.72 5.34
N GLY A 49 9.01 5.10 5.43
CA GLY A 49 7.93 4.20 5.80
C GLY A 49 7.75 3.09 4.76
N ILE A 50 7.11 1.99 5.18
CA ILE A 50 6.95 0.79 4.37
C ILE A 50 5.48 0.57 4.04
N PHE A 51 5.17 0.44 2.76
CA PHE A 51 3.88 -0.02 2.27
C PHE A 51 3.98 -1.49 1.84
N CYS A 52 3.14 -2.33 2.44
CA CYS A 52 3.04 -3.75 2.16
C CYS A 52 1.68 -4.02 1.50
N MET A 53 1.66 -4.44 0.25
CA MET A 53 0.43 -4.78 -0.46
C MET A 53 0.45 -6.24 -0.92
N GLU A 54 -0.57 -7.01 -0.54
CA GLU A 54 -0.87 -8.29 -1.16
C GLU A 54 -1.70 -8.09 -2.43
N MET A 55 -1.33 -8.79 -3.50
CA MET A 55 -2.03 -8.73 -4.78
C MET A 55 -1.81 -10.01 -5.61
N LYS A 56 -2.57 -10.15 -6.70
CA LYS A 56 -2.28 -11.16 -7.72
C LYS A 56 -0.90 -10.90 -8.34
N LYS A 57 -0.31 -11.97 -8.87
CA LYS A 57 0.97 -11.85 -9.57
C LYS A 57 0.85 -10.89 -10.74
N GLN A 58 1.67 -9.84 -10.73
CA GLN A 58 1.76 -8.83 -11.77
C GLN A 58 3.20 -8.32 -11.81
N ASP A 59 3.68 -8.05 -13.02
CA ASP A 59 4.96 -7.38 -13.20
C ASP A 59 4.84 -5.94 -12.72
N ILE A 60 5.55 -5.62 -11.65
CA ILE A 60 5.65 -4.28 -11.11
C ILE A 60 7.05 -3.78 -11.44
N ASP A 61 7.12 -2.83 -12.36
CA ASP A 61 8.36 -2.16 -12.71
C ASP A 61 8.67 -1.08 -11.66
N ASN A 62 9.18 -1.51 -10.51
CA ASN A 62 9.59 -0.60 -9.45
C ASN A 62 10.86 -1.09 -8.78
N SER A 63 11.98 -0.47 -9.16
CA SER A 63 13.32 -0.75 -8.64
C SER A 63 13.46 -0.59 -7.13
N SER A 64 12.55 0.16 -6.49
CA SER A 64 12.53 0.38 -5.04
C SER A 64 11.65 -0.60 -4.25
N ALA A 65 10.95 -1.51 -4.94
CA ALA A 65 10.06 -2.47 -4.32
C ALA A 65 10.69 -3.86 -4.23
N ARG A 66 10.57 -4.49 -3.06
CA ARG A 66 10.89 -5.91 -2.87
C ARG A 66 9.62 -6.72 -3.06
N ILE A 67 9.66 -7.73 -3.93
CA ILE A 67 8.50 -8.61 -4.19
C ILE A 67 8.77 -9.98 -3.59
N LYS A 68 7.78 -10.56 -2.92
CA LYS A 68 7.77 -11.97 -2.48
C LYS A 68 6.56 -12.68 -3.05
N TYR A 69 6.75 -13.91 -3.52
CA TYR A 69 5.68 -14.72 -4.10
C TYR A 69 5.19 -15.77 -3.11
N PHE A 70 3.87 -15.95 -3.03
CA PHE A 70 3.21 -16.94 -2.17
C PHE A 70 2.10 -17.64 -2.96
N GLY A 71 2.31 -18.89 -3.38
CA GLY A 71 1.32 -19.61 -4.18
C GLY A 71 0.93 -18.84 -5.45
N SER A 72 -0.33 -18.40 -5.53
CA SER A 72 -0.88 -17.60 -6.62
C SER A 72 -0.86 -16.08 -6.40
N THR A 73 -0.43 -15.60 -5.23
CA THR A 73 -0.35 -14.17 -4.88
C THR A 73 1.11 -13.71 -4.78
N GLN A 74 1.29 -12.39 -4.69
CA GLN A 74 2.55 -11.74 -4.37
C GLN A 74 2.33 -10.65 -3.32
N VAL A 75 3.33 -10.43 -2.49
CA VAL A 75 3.39 -9.31 -1.55
C VAL A 75 4.49 -8.36 -1.99
N VAL A 76 4.11 -7.09 -2.14
CA VAL A 76 4.98 -6.01 -2.58
C VAL A 76 5.31 -5.15 -1.38
N PHE A 77 6.61 -5.03 -1.10
CA PHE A 77 7.15 -4.18 -0.04
C PHE A 77 7.79 -2.96 -0.71
N TRP A 78 7.09 -1.83 -0.67
CA TRP A 78 7.60 -0.56 -1.18
C TRP A 78 8.03 0.34 -0.04
N LYS A 79 9.21 0.94 -0.17
CA LYS A 79 9.74 1.90 0.81
C LYS A 79 9.59 3.31 0.25
N ALA A 80 8.98 4.21 1.01
CA ALA A 80 8.91 5.63 0.64
C ALA A 80 10.31 6.23 0.55
N ALA A 81 10.47 7.15 -0.40
CA ALA A 81 11.68 7.98 -0.48
C ALA A 81 11.84 8.80 0.81
N SER A 82 13.11 9.09 1.14
CA SER A 82 13.52 9.92 2.27
C SER A 82 13.37 11.40 1.98
#